data_AF-A0A3B9DWU0-F1
#
_entry.id   AF-A0A3B9DWU0-F1
#
_cell.length_a   1.000
_cell.length_b   1.000
_cell.length_c   1.000
_cell.angle_alpha   90.00
_cell.angle_beta   90.00
_cell.angle_gamma   90.00
#
_symmetry.space_group_name_H-M   'P 1'
#
loop_
_entity.id
_entity.type
_entity.pdbx_description
1 polymer ?
#
loop_
_entity_poly.entity_id
_entity_poly.type
_entity_poly.pdbx_seq_one_letter_code
_entity_poly.pdbx_strand_id
1 'polypeptide(L)'
;MPQIKSNLKSMRQDAAKKAANAAVKSQIHGAIKKAVAAANSENKDEAFRAAVSIIDSAAKKGVIHKNAAARKKSRLNANVNAAIAAEKAAEAKEAAAEAREEAKEAYKEKMEEKA
;
A
#
# COMPACT_ATOMS: atom_id res chain seq x y z
N MET A 1 -16.25 -36.86 2.51
CA MET A 1 -15.78 -37.11 1.12
C MET A 1 -16.99 -37.33 0.23
N PRO A 2 -16.98 -36.91 -1.04
CA PRO A 2 -18.06 -37.20 -1.96
C PRO A 2 -18.04 -38.67 -2.34
N GLN A 3 -19.21 -39.28 -2.40
CA GLN A 3 -19.35 -40.67 -2.84
C GLN A 3 -19.52 -40.77 -4.36
N ILE A 4 -20.04 -39.72 -5.01
CA ILE A 4 -20.24 -39.67 -6.46
C ILE A 4 -18.91 -39.38 -7.17
N LYS A 5 -18.59 -40.16 -8.20
CA LYS A 5 -17.32 -40.08 -8.97
C LYS A 5 -17.06 -38.67 -9.54
N SER A 6 -18.09 -37.99 -10.06
CA SER A 6 -17.99 -36.63 -10.59
C SER A 6 -17.59 -35.60 -9.52
N ASN A 7 -18.12 -35.76 -8.31
CA ASN A 7 -17.81 -34.86 -7.19
C ASN A 7 -16.39 -35.08 -6.67
N LEU A 8 -15.91 -36.32 -6.61
CA LEU A 8 -14.51 -36.63 -6.29
C LEU A 8 -13.53 -35.97 -7.28
N LYS A 9 -13.85 -36.00 -8.58
CA LYS A 9 -13.06 -35.33 -9.61
C LYS A 9 -13.05 -33.81 -9.40
N SER A 10 -14.20 -33.21 -9.17
CA SER A 10 -14.33 -31.77 -8.95
C SER A 10 -13.53 -31.32 -7.72
N MET A 11 -13.63 -32.05 -6.60
CA MET A 11 -12.83 -31.76 -5.40
C MET A 11 -11.32 -31.77 -5.64
N ARG A 12 -10.81 -32.74 -6.42
CA ARG A 12 -9.37 -32.79 -6.77
C ARG A 12 -8.95 -31.59 -7.61
N GLN A 13 -9.76 -31.22 -8.61
CA GLN A 13 -9.50 -30.06 -9.46
C GLN A 13 -9.55 -28.74 -8.68
N ASP A 14 -10.53 -28.60 -7.79
CA ASP A 14 -10.71 -27.41 -6.97
C ASP A 14 -9.56 -27.24 -5.97
N ALA A 15 -9.08 -28.34 -5.38
CA ALA A 15 -7.90 -28.30 -4.51
C ALA A 15 -6.66 -27.76 -5.25
N ALA A 16 -6.41 -28.26 -6.48
CA ALA A 16 -5.30 -27.80 -7.30
C ALA A 16 -5.43 -26.31 -7.68
N LYS A 17 -6.63 -25.90 -8.13
CA LYS A 17 -6.92 -24.49 -8.46
C LYS A 17 -6.78 -23.59 -7.23
N LYS A 18 -7.24 -24.03 -6.06
CA LYS A 18 -7.15 -23.28 -4.80
C LYS A 18 -5.70 -23.04 -4.41
N ALA A 19 -4.82 -24.03 -4.52
CA ALA A 19 -3.39 -23.88 -4.24
C ALA A 19 -2.72 -22.84 -5.15
N ALA A 20 -2.96 -22.93 -6.47
CA ALA A 20 -2.41 -21.97 -7.43
C ALA A 20 -2.95 -20.54 -7.19
N ASN A 21 -4.25 -20.41 -6.95
CA ASN A 21 -4.89 -19.11 -6.70
C ASN A 21 -4.45 -18.49 -5.37
N ALA A 22 -4.15 -19.29 -4.36
CA ALA A 22 -3.63 -18.82 -3.08
C ALA A 22 -2.27 -18.13 -3.24
N ALA A 23 -1.37 -18.72 -4.02
CA ALA A 23 -0.06 -18.13 -4.31
C ALA A 23 -0.20 -16.77 -5.00
N VAL A 24 -1.04 -16.67 -6.04
CA VAL A 24 -1.30 -15.41 -6.76
C VAL A 24 -1.91 -14.34 -5.82
N LYS A 25 -2.87 -14.72 -4.97
CA LYS A 25 -3.46 -13.79 -3.99
C LYS A 25 -2.40 -13.28 -3.01
N SER A 26 -1.56 -14.17 -2.48
CA SER A 26 -0.45 -13.79 -1.59
C SER A 26 0.53 -12.83 -2.28
N GLN A 27 0.89 -13.11 -3.54
CA GLN A 27 1.74 -12.25 -4.34
C GLN A 27 1.17 -10.83 -4.49
N ILE A 28 -0.15 -10.71 -4.76
CA ILE A 28 -0.81 -9.39 -4.82
C ILE A 28 -0.68 -8.65 -3.49
N HIS A 29 -0.93 -9.33 -2.36
CA HIS A 29 -0.82 -8.71 -1.04
C HIS A 29 0.60 -8.25 -0.73
N GLY A 30 1.60 -9.09 -1.05
CA GLY A 30 3.02 -8.74 -0.91
C GLY A 30 3.43 -7.56 -1.80
N ALA A 31 2.99 -7.53 -3.05
CA ALA A 31 3.29 -6.44 -3.98
C ALA A 31 2.70 -5.10 -3.51
N ILE A 32 1.46 -5.10 -3.02
CA ILE A 32 0.83 -3.90 -2.45
C ILE A 32 1.63 -3.41 -1.23
N LYS A 33 2.03 -4.32 -0.32
CA LYS A 33 2.81 -3.95 0.87
C LYS A 33 4.15 -3.33 0.49
N LYS A 34 4.85 -3.92 -0.48
CA LYS A 34 6.13 -3.40 -0.99
C LYS A 34 5.99 -2.02 -1.62
N ALA A 35 4.95 -1.82 -2.44
CA ALA A 35 4.71 -0.53 -3.08
C ALA A 35 4.39 0.60 -2.07
N VAL A 36 3.62 0.30 -1.02
CA VAL A 36 3.35 1.29 0.04
C VAL A 36 4.62 1.59 0.85
N ALA A 37 5.44 0.57 1.16
CA ALA A 37 6.70 0.78 1.88
C ALA A 37 7.73 1.58 1.06
N ALA A 38 7.73 1.41 -0.26
CA ALA A 38 8.64 2.12 -1.17
C ALA A 38 8.15 3.53 -1.56
N ALA A 39 7.00 3.99 -1.03
CA ALA A 39 6.36 5.24 -1.45
C ALA A 39 7.27 6.48 -1.35
N ASN A 40 8.18 6.52 -0.36
CA ASN A 40 9.08 7.64 -0.09
C ASN A 40 10.51 7.42 -0.60
N SER A 41 10.74 6.30 -1.29
CA SER A 41 12.05 6.01 -1.90
C SER A 41 12.06 6.38 -3.37
N GLU A 42 13.26 6.51 -3.95
CA GLU A 42 13.45 6.72 -5.40
C GLU A 42 12.79 5.62 -6.25
N ASN A 43 12.60 4.43 -5.68
CA ASN A 43 12.00 3.27 -6.34
C ASN A 43 10.47 3.24 -6.31
N LYS A 44 9.80 4.33 -5.86
CA LYS A 44 8.33 4.39 -5.73
C LYS A 44 7.61 4.02 -7.03
N ASP A 45 8.09 4.53 -8.16
CA ASP A 45 7.40 4.41 -9.45
C ASP A 45 7.54 2.97 -10.01
N GLU A 46 8.70 2.35 -9.79
CA GLU A 46 8.94 0.96 -10.16
C GLU A 46 8.12 0.00 -9.32
N ALA A 47 8.11 0.17 -8.00
CA ALA A 47 7.35 -0.66 -7.08
C ALA A 47 5.84 -0.54 -7.35
N PHE A 48 5.36 0.67 -7.65
CA PHE A 48 3.99 0.92 -8.04
C PHE A 48 3.61 0.23 -9.35
N ARG A 49 4.41 0.40 -10.41
CA ARG A 49 4.19 -0.24 -11.72
C ARG A 49 4.21 -1.77 -11.61
N ALA A 50 5.13 -2.32 -10.83
CA ALA A 50 5.20 -3.76 -10.57
C ALA A 50 3.93 -4.28 -9.87
N ALA A 51 3.43 -3.57 -8.85
CA ALA A 51 2.20 -3.94 -8.15
C ALA A 51 0.98 -3.90 -9.08
N VAL A 52 0.85 -2.86 -9.91
CA VAL A 52 -0.23 -2.74 -10.91
C VAL A 52 -0.17 -3.88 -11.92
N SER A 53 1.01 -4.19 -12.46
CA SER A 53 1.21 -5.28 -13.41
C SER A 53 0.78 -6.65 -12.85
N ILE A 54 1.11 -6.93 -11.59
CA ILE A 54 0.70 -8.17 -10.91
C ILE A 54 -0.82 -8.25 -10.75
N ILE A 55 -1.47 -7.14 -10.37
CA ILE A 55 -2.92 -7.08 -10.21
C ILE A 55 -3.64 -7.33 -11.55
N ASP A 56 -3.21 -6.66 -12.61
CA ASP A 56 -3.84 -6.78 -13.92
C ASP A 56 -3.58 -8.16 -14.55
N SER A 57 -2.39 -8.73 -14.33
CA SER A 57 -2.09 -10.11 -14.71
C SER A 57 -3.00 -11.13 -14.01
N ALA A 58 -3.28 -10.94 -12.72
CA ALA A 58 -4.19 -11.81 -11.98
C ALA A 58 -5.65 -11.69 -12.47
N ALA A 59 -6.05 -10.49 -12.92
CA ALA A 59 -7.36 -10.28 -13.54
C ALA A 59 -7.46 -10.99 -14.91
N LYS A 60 -6.43 -10.87 -15.75
CA LYS A 60 -6.35 -11.55 -17.05
C LYS A 60 -6.39 -13.08 -16.90
N LYS A 61 -5.75 -13.61 -15.86
CA LYS A 61 -5.78 -15.05 -15.50
C LYS A 61 -7.11 -15.51 -14.87
N GLY A 62 -8.06 -14.60 -14.62
CA GLY A 62 -9.34 -14.93 -14.00
C GLY A 62 -9.27 -15.26 -12.50
N VAL A 63 -8.14 -15.02 -11.84
CA VAL A 63 -7.97 -15.28 -10.40
C VAL A 63 -8.73 -14.26 -9.55
N ILE A 64 -8.82 -13.02 -10.05
CA ILE A 64 -9.63 -11.94 -9.47
C ILE A 64 -10.53 -11.34 -10.54
N HIS A 65 -11.72 -10.90 -10.14
CA HIS A 65 -12.63 -10.20 -11.07
C HIS A 65 -12.09 -8.80 -11.43
N LYS A 66 -12.43 -8.30 -12.62
CA LYS A 66 -12.04 -6.96 -13.10
C LYS A 66 -12.34 -5.85 -12.09
N ASN A 67 -13.50 -5.91 -11.43
CA ASN A 67 -13.87 -4.92 -10.40
C ASN A 67 -13.03 -5.06 -9.14
N ALA A 68 -12.63 -6.28 -8.76
CA ALA A 68 -11.74 -6.49 -7.62
C ALA A 68 -10.33 -5.95 -7.92
N ALA A 69 -9.84 -6.12 -9.16
CA ALA A 69 -8.61 -5.51 -9.62
C ALA A 69 -8.69 -3.97 -9.58
N ALA A 70 -9.75 -3.38 -10.14
CA ALA A 70 -9.98 -1.94 -10.10
C ALA A 70 -10.02 -1.37 -8.67
N ARG A 71 -10.73 -2.03 -7.75
CA ARG A 71 -10.76 -1.64 -6.32
C ARG A 71 -9.37 -1.70 -5.69
N LYS A 72 -8.57 -2.74 -5.99
CA LYS A 72 -7.21 -2.87 -5.47
C LYS A 72 -6.29 -1.77 -6.01
N LYS A 73 -6.38 -1.42 -7.30
CA LYS A 73 -5.63 -0.30 -7.89
C LYS A 73 -6.01 1.05 -7.26
N SER A 74 -7.30 1.31 -7.10
CA SER A 74 -7.78 2.53 -6.42
C SER A 74 -7.26 2.64 -4.98
N ARG A 75 -7.32 1.54 -4.21
CA ARG A 75 -6.78 1.51 -2.84
C ARG A 75 -5.25 1.67 -2.80
N LEU A 76 -4.53 1.10 -3.76
CA LEU A 76 -3.08 1.26 -3.86
C LEU A 76 -2.71 2.73 -4.03
N ASN A 77 -3.36 3.44 -4.95
CA ASN A 77 -3.17 4.89 -5.16
C ASN A 77 -3.43 5.68 -3.88
N ALA A 78 -4.57 5.42 -3.22
CA ALA A 78 -4.92 6.11 -1.99
C ALA A 78 -3.87 5.90 -0.90
N ASN A 79 -3.37 4.68 -0.72
CA ASN A 79 -2.38 4.36 0.30
C ASN A 79 -1.02 4.99 0.02
N VAL A 80 -0.55 4.98 -1.25
CA VAL A 80 0.72 5.62 -1.63
C VAL A 80 0.63 7.13 -1.43
N ASN A 81 -0.47 7.76 -1.87
CA ASN A 81 -0.67 9.19 -1.67
C ASN A 81 -0.77 9.55 -0.19
N ALA A 82 -1.43 8.72 0.62
CA ALA A 82 -1.51 8.92 2.06
C ALA A 82 -0.14 8.81 2.75
N ALA A 83 0.72 7.88 2.31
CA ALA A 83 2.08 7.75 2.82
C ALA A 83 2.93 9.00 2.51
N ILE A 84 2.86 9.48 1.28
CA ILE A 84 3.55 10.71 0.86
C ILE A 84 3.01 11.93 1.63
N ALA A 85 1.69 12.02 1.81
CA ALA A 85 1.08 13.13 2.56
C ALA A 85 1.45 13.08 4.06
N ALA A 86 1.58 11.89 4.64
CA ALA A 86 1.99 11.73 6.03
C ALA A 86 3.43 12.21 6.27
N GLU A 87 4.33 11.95 5.32
CA GLU A 87 5.71 12.47 5.36
C GLU A 87 5.73 13.99 5.24
N LYS A 88 5.04 14.57 4.25
CA LYS A 88 4.93 16.04 4.13
C LYS A 88 4.32 16.69 5.36
N ALA A 89 3.38 16.02 6.02
CA ALA A 89 2.80 16.49 7.28
C ALA A 89 3.75 16.33 8.47
N ALA A 90 4.70 15.40 8.41
CA ALA A 90 5.76 15.25 9.42
C ALA A 90 6.81 16.36 9.26
N GLU A 91 7.29 16.60 8.03
CA GLU A 91 8.19 17.70 7.70
C GLU A 91 7.58 19.07 8.08
N ALA A 92 6.30 19.28 7.77
CA ALA A 92 5.60 20.51 8.15
C ALA A 92 5.44 20.68 9.67
N LYS A 93 5.39 19.57 10.44
CA LYS A 93 5.34 19.61 11.91
C LYS A 93 6.70 19.93 12.51
N GLU A 94 7.79 19.41 11.95
CA GLU A 94 9.15 19.78 12.36
C GLU A 94 9.42 21.25 12.08
N ALA A 95 9.10 21.74 10.87
CA ALA A 95 9.23 23.16 10.53
C ALA A 95 8.37 24.07 11.44
N ALA A 96 7.17 23.62 11.82
CA ALA A 96 6.32 24.36 12.76
C ALA A 96 6.82 24.29 14.22
N ALA A 97 7.58 23.25 14.59
CA ALA A 97 8.18 23.11 15.92
C ALA A 97 9.41 24.01 16.05
N GLU A 98 10.25 24.08 15.02
CA GLU A 98 11.40 24.99 14.94
C GLU A 98 10.95 26.46 14.98
N ALA A 99 9.95 26.84 14.17
CA ALA A 99 9.37 28.19 14.21
C ALA A 99 8.73 28.54 15.58
N ARG A 100 8.30 27.53 16.36
CA ARG A 100 7.75 27.72 17.70
C ARG A 100 8.84 27.87 18.77
N GLU A 101 10.01 27.27 18.59
CA GLU A 101 11.19 27.49 19.43
C GLU A 101 11.78 28.87 19.18
N GLU A 102 11.97 29.26 17.92
CA GLU A 102 12.47 30.59 17.56
C GLU A 102 11.53 31.71 18.08
N ALA A 103 10.22 31.51 18.01
CA ALA A 103 9.25 32.47 18.56
C ALA A 103 9.29 32.58 20.10
N LYS A 104 9.69 31.51 20.81
CA LYS A 104 9.86 31.54 22.28
C LYS A 104 11.16 32.26 22.67
N GLU A 105 12.26 32.00 21.97
CA GLU A 105 13.53 32.69 22.21
C GLU A 105 13.40 34.19 21.95
N ALA A 106 12.77 34.60 20.85
CA ALA A 106 12.52 36.00 20.53
C ALA A 106 11.62 36.72 21.58
N TYR A 107 10.72 35.99 22.25
CA TYR A 107 9.92 36.55 23.35
C TYR A 107 10.75 36.70 24.63
N LYS A 108 11.68 35.78 24.88
CA LYS A 108 12.57 35.80 26.05
C LYS A 108 13.59 36.94 25.94
N GLU A 109 14.20 37.14 24.78
CA GLU A 109 15.09 38.29 24.52
C GLU A 109 14.36 39.62 24.68
N LYS A 110 13.15 39.76 24.13
CA LYS A 110 12.34 40.99 24.30
C LYS A 110 11.94 41.28 25.75
N MET A 111 11.91 40.27 26.61
CA MET A 111 11.66 40.44 28.05
C MET A 111 12.93 40.82 28.80
N GLU A 112 14.09 40.30 28.40
CA GLU A 112 15.40 40.65 28.97
C GLU A 112 15.85 42.07 28.57
N GLU A 113 15.55 42.51 27.34
CA GLU A 113 15.89 43.85 26.85
C GLU A 113 15.03 44.98 27.46
N LYS A 114 13.94 44.60 28.16
CA LYS A 114 12.97 45.51 28.78
C LYS A 114 13.10 45.60 30.31
N ALA A 115 14.01 44.82 30.90
CA ALA A 115 14.35 44.80 32.32
C ALA A 115 15.59 45.66 32.60
#